data_AF-A0A931U4I3-F1
#
_entry.id   AF-A0A931U4I3-F1
#
_cell.length_a   1.000
_cell.length_b   1.000
_cell.length_c   1.000
_cell.angle_alpha   90.00
_cell.angle_beta   90.00
_cell.angle_gamma   90.00
#
_symmetry.space_group_name_H-M   'P 1'
#
loop_
_entity.id
_entity.type
_entity.pdbx_description
1 polymer ?
#
loop_
_entity_poly.entity_id
_entity_poly.type
_entity_poly.pdbx_seq_one_letter_code
_entity_poly.pdbx_strand_id
1 'polypeptide(L)'
;MCLGNTPFNAADYADPRINALSTTSARVESAGYMRWTRVEETMEFARRLGVQRLGLAFCAGLRQEAKVLSRILKANGFEVASACCKTGAMPKETLGLRDEDKVRPGQFEAMCNPIAQARLLAEAETGLNVLMGLCVGHDSLFSAHSKALVTCLVAKDRVLAHNPIGALNCSYGYWHDALYTRHTAPQQAGQ
;
A
#
# COMPACT_ATOMS: atom_id res chain seq x y z
N MET A 1 20.49 -13.98 -5.70
CA MET A 1 20.74 -15.18 -4.87
C MET A 1 19.58 -15.30 -3.92
N CYS A 2 18.74 -16.34 -4.06
CA CYS A 2 17.55 -16.55 -3.22
C CYS A 2 17.96 -17.31 -1.95
N LEU A 3 17.43 -16.95 -0.78
CA LEU A 3 17.64 -17.67 0.49
C LEU A 3 16.85 -19.01 0.54
N GLY A 4 16.43 -19.55 -0.61
CA GLY A 4 15.31 -20.48 -0.78
C GLY A 4 15.47 -21.92 -0.28
N ASN A 5 16.49 -22.23 0.52
CA ASN A 5 16.70 -23.57 1.08
C ASN A 5 16.26 -23.70 2.55
N THR A 6 15.59 -22.70 3.11
CA THR A 6 14.98 -22.83 4.45
C THR A 6 13.86 -23.88 4.40
N PRO A 7 13.92 -24.96 5.20
CA PRO A 7 12.88 -25.99 5.20
C PRO A 7 11.56 -25.41 5.72
N PHE A 8 10.45 -25.96 5.24
CA PHE A 8 9.12 -25.61 5.76
C PHE A 8 9.02 -25.96 7.25
N ASN A 9 8.68 -24.97 8.07
CA ASN A 9 8.41 -25.17 9.48
C ASN A 9 6.89 -25.17 9.71
N ALA A 10 6.32 -26.35 9.95
CA ALA A 10 4.88 -26.50 10.18
C ALA A 10 4.38 -25.71 11.40
N ALA A 11 5.24 -25.44 12.39
CA ALA A 11 4.88 -24.68 13.58
C ALA A 11 4.48 -23.23 13.27
N ASP A 12 5.04 -22.63 12.21
CA ASP A 12 4.73 -21.24 11.82
C ASP A 12 3.27 -21.08 11.35
N TYR A 13 2.65 -22.18 10.90
CA TYR A 13 1.26 -22.23 10.42
C TYR A 13 0.31 -22.95 11.39
N ALA A 14 0.78 -23.25 12.61
CA ALA A 14 -0.05 -23.91 13.62
C ALA A 14 -1.10 -22.97 14.24
N ASP A 15 -0.87 -21.64 14.24
CA ASP A 15 -1.90 -20.66 14.63
C ASP A 15 -3.07 -20.75 13.63
N PRO A 16 -4.30 -21.06 14.09
CA PRO A 16 -5.46 -21.19 13.21
C PRO A 16 -5.73 -19.95 12.35
N ARG A 17 -5.38 -18.75 12.85
CA ARG A 17 -5.54 -17.50 12.10
C ARG A 17 -4.56 -17.42 10.92
N ILE A 18 -3.30 -17.81 11.14
CA ILE A 18 -2.27 -17.86 10.09
C ILE A 18 -2.65 -18.94 9.08
N ASN A 19 -3.10 -20.11 9.55
CA ASN A 19 -3.54 -21.19 8.69
C ASN A 19 -4.75 -20.77 7.83
N ALA A 20 -5.77 -20.16 8.42
CA ALA A 20 -6.94 -19.66 7.72
C ALA A 20 -6.57 -18.61 6.67
N LEU A 21 -5.66 -17.70 6.99
CA LEU A 21 -5.16 -16.70 6.05
C LEU A 21 -4.46 -17.35 4.85
N SER A 22 -3.52 -18.25 5.12
CA SER A 22 -2.71 -18.94 4.11
C SER A 22 -3.57 -19.81 3.19
N THR A 23 -4.45 -20.64 3.77
CA THR A 23 -5.37 -21.48 3.00
C THR A 23 -6.37 -20.67 2.19
N THR A 24 -6.85 -19.54 2.72
CA THR A 24 -7.74 -18.64 1.97
C THR A 24 -7.01 -18.02 0.78
N SER A 25 -5.77 -17.58 0.95
CA SER A 25 -4.94 -17.05 -0.15
C SER A 25 -4.79 -18.06 -1.28
N ALA A 26 -4.40 -19.31 -0.96
CA ALA A 26 -4.23 -20.37 -1.95
C ALA A 26 -5.54 -20.71 -2.68
N ARG A 27 -6.68 -20.68 -1.97
CA ARG A 27 -7.98 -20.95 -2.57
C ARG A 27 -8.48 -19.79 -3.46
N VAL A 28 -8.12 -18.54 -3.15
CA VAL A 28 -8.43 -17.38 -4.02
C VAL A 28 -7.61 -17.47 -5.30
N GLU A 29 -6.30 -17.72 -5.18
CA GLU A 29 -5.41 -17.94 -6.33
C GLU A 29 -5.97 -19.04 -7.24
N SER A 30 -6.24 -20.23 -6.69
CA SER A 30 -6.73 -21.36 -7.47
C SER A 30 -8.07 -21.08 -8.17
N ALA A 31 -8.99 -20.36 -7.51
CA ALA A 31 -10.29 -20.05 -8.09
C ALA A 31 -10.21 -18.97 -9.19
N GLY A 32 -9.32 -18.00 -9.04
CA GLY A 32 -9.18 -16.83 -9.90
C GLY A 32 -8.01 -16.85 -10.87
N TYR A 33 -7.22 -17.93 -10.90
CA TYR A 33 -5.91 -17.97 -11.55
C TYR A 33 -5.98 -17.50 -13.01
N MET A 34 -5.27 -16.41 -13.31
CA MET A 34 -5.24 -15.75 -14.63
C MET A 34 -6.60 -15.29 -15.19
N ARG A 35 -7.62 -15.17 -14.33
CA ARG A 35 -8.99 -14.80 -14.72
C ARG A 35 -9.51 -13.59 -13.97
N TRP A 36 -9.13 -13.45 -12.71
CA TRP A 36 -9.56 -12.34 -11.86
C TRP A 36 -8.49 -11.26 -11.79
N THR A 37 -8.96 -10.01 -11.78
CA THR A 37 -8.12 -8.86 -11.45
C THR A 37 -7.79 -8.85 -9.97
N ARG A 38 -6.74 -8.10 -9.58
CA ARG A 38 -6.37 -7.92 -8.17
C ARG A 38 -7.50 -7.34 -7.31
N VAL A 39 -8.38 -6.53 -7.91
CA VAL A 39 -9.57 -5.98 -7.22
C VAL A 39 -10.57 -7.09 -6.90
N GLU A 40 -10.85 -7.98 -7.87
CA GLU A 40 -11.71 -9.15 -7.67
C GLU A 40 -11.13 -10.12 -6.63
N GLU A 41 -9.84 -10.44 -6.73
CA GLU A 41 -9.15 -11.27 -5.74
C GLU A 41 -9.25 -10.68 -4.32
N THR A 42 -9.07 -9.35 -4.19
CA THR A 42 -9.16 -8.67 -2.89
C THR A 42 -10.57 -8.79 -2.29
N MET A 43 -11.61 -8.64 -3.11
CA MET A 43 -12.99 -8.82 -2.66
C MET A 43 -13.27 -10.27 -2.27
N GLU A 44 -12.86 -11.24 -3.09
CA GLU A 44 -13.08 -12.65 -2.79
C GLU A 44 -12.34 -13.10 -1.53
N PHE A 45 -11.10 -12.64 -1.36
CA PHE A 45 -10.31 -12.86 -0.16
C PHE A 45 -11.00 -12.32 1.09
N ALA A 46 -11.50 -11.09 1.04
CA ALA A 46 -12.26 -10.51 2.15
C ALA A 46 -13.52 -11.32 2.50
N ARG A 47 -14.28 -11.78 1.50
CA ARG A 47 -15.49 -12.60 1.72
C ARG A 47 -15.16 -13.92 2.42
N ARG A 48 -14.13 -14.62 1.95
CA ARG A 48 -13.72 -15.91 2.54
C ARG A 48 -13.20 -15.79 3.96
N LEU A 49 -12.64 -14.63 4.32
CA LEU A 49 -12.26 -14.30 5.70
C LEU A 49 -13.44 -13.81 6.56
N GLY A 50 -14.65 -13.69 6.01
CA GLY A 50 -15.81 -13.15 6.72
C GLY A 50 -15.73 -11.65 7.01
N VAL A 51 -14.91 -10.90 6.27
CA VAL A 51 -14.73 -9.47 6.47
C VAL A 51 -15.83 -8.68 5.76
N GLN A 52 -16.67 -7.99 6.54
CA GLN A 52 -17.73 -7.11 6.01
C GLN A 52 -17.24 -5.67 5.80
N ARG A 53 -16.36 -5.16 6.67
CA ARG A 53 -15.86 -3.79 6.63
C ARG A 53 -14.40 -3.73 6.22
N LEU A 54 -14.15 -3.07 5.09
CA LEU A 54 -12.83 -2.83 4.53
C LEU A 54 -12.34 -1.43 4.89
N GLY A 55 -11.06 -1.34 5.24
CA GLY A 55 -10.37 -0.07 5.35
C GLY A 55 -9.70 0.29 4.03
N LEU A 56 -9.78 1.55 3.64
CA LEU A 56 -9.12 2.09 2.45
C LEU A 56 -8.14 3.19 2.87
N ALA A 57 -6.86 2.86 2.95
CA ALA A 57 -5.79 3.81 3.23
C ALA A 57 -5.18 4.29 1.92
N PHE A 58 -5.36 5.58 1.59
CA PHE A 58 -5.01 6.08 0.27
C PHE A 58 -4.19 7.37 0.32
N CYS A 59 -3.38 7.61 -0.71
CA CYS A 59 -2.70 8.89 -0.86
C CYS A 59 -3.63 9.96 -1.45
N ALA A 60 -3.49 11.21 -1.00
CA ALA A 60 -4.18 12.36 -1.58
C ALA A 60 -4.04 12.47 -3.12
N GLY A 61 -2.90 12.03 -3.68
CA GLY A 61 -2.68 12.02 -5.13
C GLY A 61 -3.46 10.95 -5.90
N LEU A 62 -4.07 9.97 -5.22
CA LEU A 62 -4.90 8.91 -5.81
C LEU A 62 -6.36 9.02 -5.32
N ARG A 63 -6.82 10.23 -4.99
CA ARG A 63 -8.14 10.44 -4.38
C ARG A 63 -9.29 10.00 -5.31
N GLN A 64 -9.15 10.18 -6.62
CA GLN A 64 -10.22 9.83 -7.56
C GLN A 64 -10.30 8.31 -7.75
N GLU A 65 -9.16 7.65 -7.85
CA GLU A 65 -9.04 6.21 -7.94
C GLU A 65 -9.56 5.55 -6.65
N ALA A 66 -9.24 6.12 -5.48
CA ALA A 66 -9.80 5.69 -4.19
C ALA A 66 -11.33 5.83 -4.14
N LYS A 67 -11.88 6.89 -4.74
CA LYS A 67 -13.35 7.07 -4.84
C LYS A 67 -13.97 6.01 -5.75
N VAL A 68 -13.33 5.67 -6.87
CA VAL A 68 -13.78 4.60 -7.78
C VAL A 68 -13.76 3.26 -7.07
N LEU A 69 -12.64 2.90 -6.43
CA LEU A 69 -12.53 1.65 -5.66
C LEU A 69 -13.58 1.56 -4.56
N SER A 70 -13.76 2.64 -3.77
CA SER A 70 -14.78 2.68 -2.71
C SER A 70 -16.19 2.41 -3.26
N ARG A 71 -16.53 2.95 -4.44
CA ARG A 71 -17.82 2.68 -5.09
C ARG A 71 -17.95 1.21 -5.52
N ILE A 72 -16.90 0.64 -6.11
CA ILE A 72 -16.88 -0.77 -6.53
C ILE A 72 -17.08 -1.69 -5.32
N LEU A 73 -16.35 -1.46 -4.22
CA LEU A 73 -16.46 -2.25 -2.99
C LEU A 73 -17.87 -2.14 -2.38
N LYS A 74 -18.42 -0.94 -2.28
CA LYS A 74 -19.78 -0.73 -1.76
C LYS A 74 -20.85 -1.39 -2.63
N ALA A 75 -20.72 -1.30 -3.95
CA ALA A 75 -21.61 -1.99 -4.90
C ALA A 75 -21.55 -3.52 -4.76
N ASN A 76 -20.46 -4.05 -4.19
CA ASN A 76 -20.23 -5.47 -3.95
C ASN A 76 -20.58 -5.92 -2.51
N GLY A 77 -21.27 -5.07 -1.74
CA GLY A 77 -21.81 -5.40 -0.43
C GLY A 77 -20.87 -5.14 0.76
N PHE A 78 -19.71 -4.52 0.54
CA PHE A 78 -18.79 -4.17 1.62
C PHE A 78 -19.12 -2.81 2.24
N GLU A 79 -18.91 -2.70 3.55
CA GLU A 79 -18.74 -1.42 4.21
C GLU A 79 -17.31 -0.91 3.98
N VAL A 80 -17.14 0.40 3.78
CA VAL A 80 -15.82 1.00 3.51
C VAL A 80 -15.59 2.19 4.42
N ALA A 81 -14.60 2.07 5.29
CA ALA A 81 -13.99 3.18 6.01
C ALA A 81 -12.74 3.64 5.25
N SER A 82 -12.51 4.94 5.09
CA SER A 82 -11.37 5.45 4.30
C SER A 82 -10.58 6.50 5.05
N ALA A 83 -9.25 6.44 4.95
CA ALA A 83 -8.35 7.41 5.56
C ALA A 83 -7.35 7.95 4.53
N CYS A 84 -7.28 9.27 4.37
CA CYS A 84 -6.34 9.95 3.49
C CYS A 84 -4.96 10.09 4.15
N CYS A 85 -3.89 10.04 3.37
CA CYS A 85 -2.53 10.16 3.90
C CYS A 85 -2.26 11.48 4.63
N LYS A 86 -3.02 12.55 4.37
CA LYS A 86 -2.86 13.87 4.99
C LYS A 86 -3.72 14.07 6.24
N THR A 87 -4.38 13.02 6.74
CA THR A 87 -5.19 13.13 7.97
C THR A 87 -4.32 13.52 9.17
N GLY A 88 -4.84 14.39 10.04
CA GLY A 88 -4.08 14.97 11.15
C GLY A 88 -3.01 15.96 10.68
N ALA A 89 -3.29 16.71 9.62
CA ALA A 89 -2.37 17.60 8.91
C ALA A 89 -1.44 18.40 9.84
N MET A 90 -0.14 18.13 9.74
CA MET A 90 0.94 18.85 10.40
C MET A 90 1.99 19.28 9.37
N PRO A 91 2.74 20.37 9.57
CA PRO A 91 3.85 20.72 8.70
C PRO A 91 4.96 19.64 8.75
N LYS A 92 5.67 19.43 7.65
CA LYS A 92 6.80 18.48 7.56
C LYS A 92 7.90 18.79 8.57
N GLU A 93 8.05 20.05 8.92
CA GLU A 93 9.01 20.58 9.88
C GLU A 93 8.78 19.99 11.28
N THR A 94 7.57 19.53 11.61
CA THR A 94 7.29 18.79 12.85
C THR A 94 8.08 17.48 12.95
N LEU A 95 8.53 16.92 11.82
CA LEU A 95 9.39 15.73 11.76
C LEU A 95 10.89 16.08 11.74
N GLY A 96 11.25 17.35 11.90
CA GLY A 96 12.64 17.80 11.78
C GLY A 96 13.14 17.96 10.34
N LEU A 97 12.24 17.94 9.35
CA LEU A 97 12.59 18.21 7.96
C LEU A 97 12.83 19.71 7.75
N ARG A 98 13.85 20.04 6.95
CA ARG A 98 14.15 21.42 6.57
C ARG A 98 13.25 21.82 5.40
N ASP A 99 13.11 23.12 5.18
CA ASP A 99 12.29 23.64 4.09
C ASP A 99 12.79 23.16 2.70
N GLU A 100 14.10 23.01 2.53
CA GLU A 100 14.72 22.46 1.32
C GLU A 100 14.40 20.97 1.07
N ASP A 101 13.99 20.22 2.11
CA ASP A 101 13.58 18.82 1.99
C ASP A 101 12.11 18.69 1.53
N LYS A 102 11.39 19.81 1.38
CA LYS A 102 10.02 19.83 0.86
C LYS A 102 10.01 19.61 -0.65
N VAL A 103 8.88 19.10 -1.14
CA VAL A 103 8.62 19.02 -2.59
C VAL A 103 8.47 20.43 -3.17
N ARG A 104 7.99 21.39 -2.36
CA ARG A 104 7.85 22.80 -2.71
C ARG A 104 8.40 23.67 -1.57
N PRO A 105 9.70 23.98 -1.57
CA PRO A 105 10.29 24.89 -0.59
C PRO A 105 9.56 26.24 -0.55
N GLY A 106 9.51 26.87 0.63
CA GLY A 106 8.83 28.13 0.89
C GLY A 106 7.30 28.03 1.01
N GLN A 107 6.73 26.82 0.91
CA GLN A 107 5.29 26.60 0.99
C GLN A 107 4.94 25.68 2.18
N PHE A 108 3.70 25.79 2.65
CA PHE A 108 3.16 24.80 3.57
C PHE A 108 3.01 23.46 2.85
N GLU A 109 3.67 22.43 3.38
CA GLU A 109 3.50 21.06 2.93
C GLU A 109 3.14 20.17 4.11
N ALA A 110 1.87 19.74 4.16
CA ALA A 110 1.43 18.81 5.18
C ALA A 110 2.20 17.49 5.08
N MET A 111 2.69 16.96 6.19
CA MET A 111 3.25 15.62 6.26
C MET A 111 2.17 14.57 5.98
N CYS A 112 2.60 13.38 5.55
CA CYS A 112 1.70 12.23 5.56
C CYS A 112 1.74 11.58 6.94
N ASN A 113 0.61 11.06 7.41
CA ASN A 113 0.49 10.43 8.73
C ASN A 113 -0.09 9.01 8.63
N PRO A 114 0.73 8.01 8.21
CA PRO A 114 0.27 6.63 8.06
C PRO A 114 -0.15 5.99 9.38
N ILE A 115 0.44 6.41 10.50
CA ILE A 115 0.06 5.93 11.84
C ILE A 115 -1.36 6.39 12.20
N ALA A 116 -1.70 7.65 11.92
CA ALA A 116 -3.06 8.13 12.12
C ALA A 116 -4.06 7.42 11.19
N GLN A 117 -3.69 7.12 9.94
CA GLN A 117 -4.54 6.32 9.05
C GLN A 117 -4.83 4.94 9.66
N ALA A 118 -3.82 4.24 10.17
CA ALA A 118 -3.98 2.93 10.79
C ALA A 118 -4.86 3.00 12.05
N ARG A 119 -4.69 4.04 12.89
CA ARG A 119 -5.52 4.26 14.09
C ARG A 119 -6.98 4.50 13.75
N LEU A 120 -7.27 5.37 12.79
CA LEU A 120 -8.64 5.68 12.37
C LEU A 120 -9.35 4.45 11.79
N LEU A 121 -8.65 3.62 11.02
CA LEU A 121 -9.24 2.39 10.48
C LEU A 121 -9.42 1.32 11.56
N ALA A 122 -8.55 1.28 12.57
CA ALA A 122 -8.75 0.46 13.76
C ALA A 122 -9.95 0.92 14.60
N GLU A 123 -10.16 2.23 14.79
CA GLU A 123 -11.34 2.81 15.44
C GLU A 123 -12.62 2.52 14.65
N ALA A 124 -12.52 2.44 13.33
CA ALA A 124 -13.61 2.03 12.46
C ALA A 124 -13.80 0.49 12.39
N GLU A 125 -13.05 -0.30 13.15
CA GLU A 125 -13.18 -1.76 13.25
C GLU A 125 -13.11 -2.49 11.90
N THR A 126 -12.21 -2.05 11.02
CA THR A 126 -11.98 -2.71 9.72
C THR A 126 -11.33 -4.08 9.90
N GLY A 127 -11.74 -5.08 9.11
CA GLY A 127 -11.14 -6.44 9.16
C GLY A 127 -9.98 -6.66 8.19
N LEU A 128 -9.91 -5.88 7.10
CA LEU A 128 -8.83 -5.89 6.11
C LEU A 128 -8.62 -4.47 5.58
N ASN A 129 -7.38 -4.00 5.59
CA ASN A 129 -6.97 -2.70 5.07
C ASN A 129 -6.33 -2.84 3.69
N VAL A 130 -6.88 -2.10 2.72
CA VAL A 130 -6.40 -2.02 1.35
C VAL A 130 -5.58 -0.74 1.19
N LEU A 131 -4.31 -0.89 0.82
CA LEU A 131 -3.42 0.25 0.53
C LEU A 131 -3.58 0.68 -0.92
N MET A 132 -3.71 2.00 -1.10
CA MET A 132 -3.85 2.63 -2.40
C MET A 132 -2.85 3.77 -2.58
N GLY A 133 -1.67 3.41 -3.09
CA GLY A 133 -0.65 4.37 -3.52
C GLY A 133 -0.03 5.19 -2.40
N LEU A 134 0.21 4.59 -1.23
CA LEU A 134 1.03 5.22 -0.19
C LEU A 134 2.50 5.30 -0.65
N CYS A 135 3.23 6.31 -0.18
CA CYS A 135 4.65 6.45 -0.50
C CYS A 135 5.46 5.32 0.16
N VAL A 136 6.58 4.94 -0.44
CA VAL A 136 7.56 4.00 0.13
C VAL A 136 7.93 4.44 1.54
N GLY A 137 7.87 3.49 2.49
CA GLY A 137 8.11 3.71 3.91
C GLY A 137 6.85 4.08 4.68
N HIS A 138 5.92 4.84 4.09
CA HIS A 138 4.62 5.11 4.71
C HIS A 138 3.66 3.91 4.62
N ASP A 139 3.74 3.11 3.55
CA ASP A 139 3.07 1.81 3.44
C ASP A 139 3.58 0.82 4.50
N SER A 140 4.89 0.76 4.71
CA SER A 140 5.51 -0.06 5.76
C SER A 140 5.08 0.40 7.15
N LEU A 141 5.12 1.70 7.43
CA LEU A 141 4.66 2.25 8.71
C LEU A 141 3.17 1.98 8.94
N PHE A 142 2.32 2.16 7.94
CA PHE A 142 0.91 1.80 8.07
C PHE A 142 0.76 0.31 8.42
N SER A 143 1.45 -0.57 7.70
CA SER A 143 1.36 -2.01 7.88
C SER A 143 1.84 -2.44 9.26
N ALA A 144 2.93 -1.84 9.77
CA ALA A 144 3.46 -2.11 11.10
C ALA A 144 2.52 -1.66 12.23
N HIS A 145 1.68 -0.65 11.99
CA HIS A 145 0.76 -0.09 12.98
C HIS A 145 -0.71 -0.52 12.80
N SER A 146 -1.03 -1.24 11.74
CA SER A 146 -2.38 -1.73 11.47
C SER A 146 -2.74 -2.85 12.43
N LYS A 147 -3.91 -2.75 13.09
CA LYS A 147 -4.49 -3.86 13.87
C LYS A 147 -5.10 -4.95 12.99
N ALA A 148 -5.58 -4.56 11.81
CA ALA A 148 -6.16 -5.46 10.83
C ALA A 148 -5.10 -5.94 9.83
N LEU A 149 -5.41 -7.00 9.09
CA LEU A 149 -4.60 -7.45 7.96
C LEU A 149 -4.44 -6.32 6.93
N VAL A 150 -3.33 -6.33 6.20
CA VAL A 150 -3.05 -5.31 5.18
C VAL A 150 -2.73 -5.98 3.86
N THR A 151 -3.32 -5.46 2.79
CA THR A 151 -2.98 -5.83 1.41
C THR A 151 -2.70 -4.59 0.58
N CYS A 152 -1.64 -4.62 -0.22
CA CYS A 152 -1.35 -3.54 -1.16
C CYS A 152 -2.05 -3.81 -2.49
N LEU A 153 -2.98 -2.92 -2.87
CA LEU A 153 -3.62 -2.98 -4.19
C LEU A 153 -2.83 -2.21 -5.23
N VAL A 154 -2.31 -1.03 -4.85
CA VAL A 154 -1.57 -0.14 -5.75
C VAL A 154 -0.27 0.31 -5.08
N ALA A 155 0.86 -0.18 -5.60
CA ALA A 155 2.18 0.32 -5.24
C ALA A 155 2.43 1.67 -5.93
N LYS A 156 2.84 2.67 -5.16
CA LYS A 156 2.95 4.03 -5.70
C LYS A 156 4.17 4.18 -6.60
N ASP A 157 3.92 4.32 -7.89
CA ASP A 157 4.90 4.77 -8.88
C ASP A 157 4.31 5.93 -9.69
N ARG A 158 4.85 7.14 -9.55
CA ARG A 158 4.31 8.31 -10.30
C ARG A 158 4.79 8.35 -11.74
N VAL A 159 5.90 7.70 -12.04
CA VAL A 159 6.53 7.71 -13.36
C VAL A 159 5.86 6.68 -14.26
N LEU A 160 5.58 5.49 -13.72
CA LEU A 160 5.04 4.36 -14.46
C LEU A 160 3.55 4.11 -14.20
N ALA A 161 2.77 5.15 -13.94
CA ALA A 161 1.32 5.05 -13.70
C ALA A 161 0.95 3.94 -12.67
N HIS A 162 1.73 3.88 -11.59
CA HIS A 162 1.58 2.91 -10.49
C HIS A 162 1.83 1.45 -10.90
N ASN A 163 2.66 1.22 -11.93
CA ASN A 163 3.05 -0.10 -12.43
C ASN A 163 4.57 -0.34 -12.33
N PRO A 164 5.13 -0.52 -11.11
CA PRO A 164 6.58 -0.56 -10.90
C PRO A 164 7.29 -1.76 -11.54
N ILE A 165 6.58 -2.85 -11.86
CA ILE A 165 7.18 -3.99 -12.60
C ILE A 165 7.67 -3.57 -13.99
N GLY A 166 7.11 -2.49 -14.56
CA GLY A 166 7.59 -1.92 -15.82
C GLY A 166 9.04 -1.44 -15.75
N ALA A 167 9.49 -0.93 -14.59
CA ALA A 167 10.88 -0.53 -14.40
C ALA A 167 11.82 -1.74 -14.50
N LEU A 168 11.42 -2.85 -13.87
CA LEU A 168 12.21 -4.09 -13.83
C LEU A 168 12.23 -4.79 -15.18
N ASN A 169 11.09 -4.86 -15.87
CA ASN A 169 11.00 -5.48 -17.20
C ASN A 169 11.87 -4.76 -18.25
N CYS A 170 12.12 -3.46 -18.05
CA CYS A 170 12.94 -2.65 -18.94
C CYS A 170 14.29 -2.25 -18.30
N SER A 171 14.75 -2.98 -17.28
CA SER A 171 15.99 -2.68 -16.54
C SER A 171 17.27 -2.90 -17.35
N TYR A 172 17.23 -3.77 -18.37
CA TYR A 172 18.35 -3.96 -19.32
C TYR A 172 18.32 -2.97 -20.49
N GLY A 173 17.33 -2.07 -20.53
CA GLY A 173 17.14 -1.10 -21.61
C GLY A 173 16.89 0.30 -21.06
N TYR A 174 15.71 0.85 -21.33
CA TYR A 174 15.36 2.25 -21.02
C TYR A 174 15.60 2.68 -19.57
N TRP A 175 15.53 1.77 -18.60
CA TRP A 175 15.74 2.09 -17.18
C TRP A 175 17.11 1.68 -16.63
N HIS A 176 18.03 1.18 -17.46
CA HIS A 176 19.33 0.67 -16.99
C HIS A 176 20.08 1.71 -16.16
N ASP A 177 20.37 2.87 -16.73
CA ASP A 177 21.19 3.86 -16.05
C ASP A 177 20.49 4.41 -14.80
N ALA A 178 19.17 4.58 -14.85
CA ALA A 178 18.39 5.04 -13.72
C ALA A 178 18.37 4.03 -12.54
N LEU A 179 18.41 2.73 -12.81
CA LEU A 179 18.32 1.68 -11.78
C LEU A 179 19.68 1.18 -11.29
N TYR A 180 20.72 1.21 -12.13
CA TYR A 180 22.06 0.70 -11.82
C TYR A 180 23.08 1.80 -11.50
N THR A 181 22.72 3.08 -11.65
CA THR A 181 23.53 4.21 -11.18
C THR A 181 22.97 4.75 -9.87
N ARG A 182 23.82 4.91 -8.86
CA ARG A 182 23.40 5.56 -7.60
C ARG A 182 22.95 6.99 -7.91
N HIS A 183 21.69 7.30 -7.60
CA HIS A 183 21.24 8.69 -7.61
C HIS A 183 22.14 9.53 -6.71
N THR A 184 22.89 10.43 -7.31
CA THR A 184 23.46 11.57 -6.60
C THR A 184 22.34 12.56 -6.39
N ALA A 185 22.29 13.21 -5.22
CA ALA A 185 21.35 14.30 -5.01
C ALA A 185 21.51 15.29 -6.18
N PRO A 186 20.41 15.83 -6.76
CA PRO A 186 20.56 16.88 -7.73
C PRO A 186 21.45 17.96 -7.10
N GLN A 187 22.59 18.24 -7.74
CA GLN A 187 23.29 19.50 -7.47
C GLN A 187 22.22 20.56 -7.62
N GLN A 188 21.96 21.32 -6.55
CA GLN A 188 21.09 22.47 -6.63
C GLN A 188 21.55 23.25 -7.86
N ALA A 189 20.69 23.33 -8.89
CA ALA A 189 20.96 24.19 -10.02
C ALA A 189 21.20 25.57 -9.41
N GLY A 190 22.43 26.07 -9.57
CA GLY A 190 22.85 27.32 -8.96
C GLY A 190 21.82 28.41 -9.23
N GLN A 191 21.51 29.17 -8.18
CA GLN A 191 20.79 30.43 -8.27
C GLN A 191 21.45 31.36 -9.29
#